data_AF-A0AAX3IYI0-F1
#
_entry.id   AF-A0AAX3IYI0-F1
#
_cell.length_a   1.000
_cell.length_b   1.000
_cell.length_c   1.000
_cell.angle_alpha   90.00
_cell.angle_beta   90.00
_cell.angle_gamma   90.00
#
_symmetry.space_group_name_H-M   'P 1'
#
loop_
_entity.id
_entity.type
_entity.pdbx_description
1 polymer ?
#
loop_
_entity_poly.entity_id
_entity_poly.type
_entity_poly.pdbx_seq_one_letter_code
_entity_poly.pdbx_strand_id
1 'polypeptide(L)'
;MGIENNRKLIVNCLPLTPSEQAQFMRAAKGVPQEFVGDPAQRGNMAWTAIIPEELKAQVTAIIGNVDPGTCRQCPKLEWLQTWSAGVDKYQRPGILQSGSMLRVEFTLIGRRTGMQARRGSAVR
;
A
#
# COMPACT_ATOMS: atom_id res chain seq x y z
N MET A 1 -24.19 -5.72 8.57
CA MET A 1 -22.77 -5.49 8.22
C MET A 1 -22.73 -4.94 6.79
N GLY A 2 -22.40 -3.68 6.55
CA GLY A 2 -22.43 -3.18 5.15
C GLY A 2 -22.13 -1.71 4.89
N ILE A 3 -22.05 -0.85 5.92
CA ILE A 3 -21.90 0.60 5.72
C ILE A 3 -20.42 1.04 5.82
N GLU A 4 -19.57 0.28 6.55
CA GLU A 4 -18.17 0.65 6.78
C GLU A 4 -17.25 0.51 5.55
N ASN A 5 -17.51 -0.44 4.65
CA ASN A 5 -16.63 -0.67 3.50
C ASN A 5 -16.87 0.33 2.37
N ASN A 6 -18.04 0.98 2.30
CA ASN A 6 -18.35 1.92 1.23
C ASN A 6 -17.58 3.26 1.34
N ARG A 7 -16.87 3.46 2.44
CA ARG A 7 -15.99 4.62 2.66
C ARG A 7 -14.51 4.28 2.52
N LYS A 8 -14.17 3.00 2.31
CA LYS A 8 -12.80 2.51 2.25
C LYS A 8 -12.38 2.31 0.81
N LEU A 9 -11.21 2.83 0.47
CA LEU A 9 -10.56 2.68 -0.82
C LEU A 9 -9.13 2.21 -0.60
N ILE A 10 -8.77 1.10 -1.24
CA ILE A 10 -7.39 0.59 -1.26
C ILE A 10 -6.76 0.99 -2.58
N VAL A 11 -5.61 1.68 -2.54
CA VAL A 11 -4.81 1.93 -3.75
C VAL A 11 -3.62 1.00 -3.73
N ASN A 12 -3.54 0.14 -4.73
CA ASN A 12 -2.46 -0.81 -4.92
C ASN A 12 -1.46 -0.27 -5.96
N CYS A 13 -0.28 0.04 -5.46
CA CYS A 13 0.84 0.63 -6.16
C CYS A 13 1.89 -0.42 -6.58
N LEU A 14 1.55 -1.71 -6.47
CA LEU A 14 2.45 -2.79 -6.87
C LEU A 14 2.35 -3.05 -8.37
N PRO A 15 3.47 -3.38 -9.05
CA PRO A 15 3.49 -3.77 -10.46
C PRO A 15 2.95 -5.20 -10.60
N LEU A 16 1.63 -5.34 -10.55
CA LEU A 16 0.93 -6.64 -10.51
C LEU A 16 0.43 -7.06 -11.89
N THR A 17 0.49 -8.37 -12.13
CA THR A 17 -0.20 -9.01 -13.26
C THR A 17 -1.72 -9.05 -13.03
N PRO A 18 -2.54 -9.16 -14.09
CA PRO A 18 -3.99 -9.28 -13.95
C PRO A 18 -4.44 -10.40 -12.98
N SER A 19 -3.75 -11.54 -13.00
CA SER A 19 -4.03 -12.68 -12.11
C SER A 19 -3.75 -12.38 -10.63
N GLU A 20 -2.78 -11.54 -10.32
CA GLU A 20 -2.52 -11.10 -8.94
C GLU A 20 -3.51 -10.01 -8.52
N GLN A 21 -3.83 -9.07 -9.41
CA GLN A 21 -4.88 -8.09 -9.15
C GLN A 21 -6.19 -8.77 -8.76
N ALA A 22 -6.58 -9.84 -9.48
CA ALA A 22 -7.74 -10.66 -9.15
C ALA A 22 -7.65 -11.32 -7.76
N GLN A 23 -6.46 -11.77 -7.35
CA GLN A 23 -6.24 -12.33 -6.01
C GLN A 23 -6.40 -11.25 -4.93
N PHE A 24 -5.84 -10.06 -5.14
CA PHE A 24 -6.03 -8.93 -4.24
C PHE A 24 -7.51 -8.56 -4.12
N MET A 25 -8.22 -8.44 -5.25
CA MET A 25 -9.66 -8.15 -5.28
C MET A 25 -10.47 -9.14 -4.44
N ARG A 26 -10.18 -10.44 -4.56
CA ARG A 26 -10.80 -11.48 -3.75
C ARG A 26 -10.44 -11.36 -2.27
N ALA A 27 -9.19 -11.06 -1.96
CA ALA A 27 -8.69 -10.96 -0.58
C ALA A 27 -9.31 -9.78 0.20
N ALA A 28 -9.64 -8.67 -0.47
CA ALA A 28 -10.22 -7.51 0.21
C ALA A 28 -11.73 -7.60 0.46
N LYS A 29 -12.36 -8.77 0.24
CA LYS A 29 -13.75 -9.05 0.65
C LYS A 29 -14.76 -7.96 0.25
N GLY A 30 -14.61 -7.41 -0.96
CA GLY A 30 -15.51 -6.39 -1.52
C GLY A 30 -15.17 -4.93 -1.18
N VAL A 31 -14.03 -4.65 -0.55
CA VAL A 31 -13.51 -3.27 -0.47
C VAL A 31 -13.00 -2.85 -1.86
N PRO A 32 -13.42 -1.68 -2.38
CA PRO A 32 -12.90 -1.14 -3.64
C PRO A 32 -11.38 -1.04 -3.66
N GLN A 33 -10.77 -1.48 -4.77
CA GLN A 33 -9.34 -1.34 -4.99
C GLN A 33 -9.02 -0.77 -6.35
N GLU A 34 -8.06 0.16 -6.37
CA GLU A 34 -7.52 0.75 -7.60
C GLU A 34 -6.08 0.30 -7.80
N PHE A 35 -5.76 -0.20 -8.98
CA PHE A 35 -4.43 -0.68 -9.32
C PHE A 35 -3.73 0.36 -10.19
N VAL A 36 -2.76 1.06 -9.60
CA VAL A 36 -2.03 2.16 -10.25
C VAL A 36 -0.56 1.82 -10.53
N GLY A 37 -0.12 0.63 -10.11
CA GLY A 37 1.23 0.15 -10.39
C GLY A 37 1.37 -0.33 -11.84
N ASP A 38 2.47 0.05 -12.48
CA ASP A 38 2.79 -0.35 -13.86
C ASP A 38 3.30 -1.80 -13.90
N PRO A 39 2.57 -2.75 -14.51
CA PRO A 39 3.01 -4.15 -14.61
C PRO A 39 4.33 -4.33 -15.36
N ALA A 40 4.70 -3.40 -16.26
CA ALA A 40 5.97 -3.45 -16.98
C ALA A 40 7.17 -3.23 -16.05
N GLN A 41 6.98 -2.62 -14.89
CA GLN A 41 8.02 -2.41 -13.87
C GLN A 41 8.17 -3.61 -12.92
N ARG A 42 7.48 -4.72 -13.18
CA ARG A 42 7.59 -5.94 -12.35
C ARG A 42 9.03 -6.44 -12.32
N GLY A 43 9.55 -6.66 -11.11
CA GLY A 43 10.92 -7.12 -10.88
C GLY A 43 11.96 -5.99 -10.81
N ASN A 44 11.59 -4.76 -11.15
CA ASN A 44 12.39 -3.59 -10.81
C ASN A 44 12.31 -3.38 -9.29
N MET A 45 13.44 -3.17 -8.61
CA MET A 45 13.48 -2.91 -7.17
C MET A 45 13.14 -1.45 -6.81
N ALA A 46 13.14 -0.55 -7.80
CA ALA A 46 12.91 0.88 -7.65
C ALA A 46 11.70 1.36 -8.48
N TRP A 47 10.66 0.54 -8.59
CA TRP A 47 9.44 0.95 -9.28
C TRP A 47 8.81 2.15 -8.57
N THR A 48 8.24 3.06 -9.36
CA THR A 48 7.57 4.25 -8.84
C THR A 48 6.11 4.19 -9.24
N ALA A 49 5.22 4.18 -8.25
CA ALA A 49 3.80 4.33 -8.49
C ALA A 49 3.37 5.74 -8.13
N ILE A 50 2.54 6.33 -8.99
CA ILE A 50 1.96 7.65 -8.79
C ILE A 50 0.48 7.43 -8.53
N ILE A 51 0.00 7.86 -7.35
CA ILE A 51 -1.43 7.86 -7.04
C ILE A 51 -2.06 9.07 -7.72
N PRO A 52 -3.08 8.90 -8.58
CA PRO A 52 -3.86 10.00 -9.16
C PRO A 52 -4.49 10.89 -8.08
N GLU A 53 -4.58 12.19 -8.33
CA GLU A 53 -5.07 13.16 -7.34
C GLU A 53 -6.50 12.88 -6.86
N GLU A 54 -7.36 12.41 -7.77
CA GLU A 54 -8.74 11.99 -7.49
C GLU A 54 -8.83 10.88 -6.43
N LEU A 55 -7.84 9.98 -6.39
CA LEU A 55 -7.77 8.89 -5.42
C LEU A 55 -7.17 9.34 -4.10
N LYS A 56 -6.25 10.32 -4.09
CA LYS A 56 -5.60 10.82 -2.86
C LYS A 56 -6.62 11.36 -1.84
N ALA A 57 -7.69 12.00 -2.30
CA ALA A 57 -8.74 12.54 -1.42
C ALA A 57 -9.62 11.47 -0.76
N GLN A 58 -9.59 10.23 -1.27
CA GLN A 58 -10.50 9.15 -0.90
C GLN A 58 -9.76 7.92 -0.35
N VAL A 59 -8.47 7.77 -0.65
CA VAL A 59 -7.69 6.60 -0.27
C VAL A 59 -7.62 6.48 1.24
N THR A 60 -8.01 5.30 1.72
CA THR A 60 -7.92 4.92 3.13
C THR A 60 -6.78 3.97 3.40
N ALA A 61 -6.36 3.20 2.39
CA ALA A 61 -5.25 2.27 2.49
C ALA A 61 -4.38 2.30 1.23
N ILE A 62 -3.07 2.29 1.39
CA ILE A 62 -2.10 2.20 0.28
C ILE A 62 -1.29 0.93 0.44
N ILE A 63 -1.15 0.15 -0.63
CA ILE A 63 -0.30 -1.04 -0.70
C ILE A 63 0.79 -0.80 -1.74
N GLY A 64 2.04 -0.74 -1.30
CA GLY A 64 3.21 -0.56 -2.16
C GLY A 64 4.14 0.55 -1.70
N ASN A 65 5.21 0.77 -2.46
CA ASN A 65 6.18 1.82 -2.18
C ASN A 65 5.72 3.11 -2.89
N VAL A 66 5.28 4.10 -2.12
CA VAL A 66 4.89 5.44 -2.62
C VAL A 66 5.77 6.51 -2.01
N ASP A 67 5.87 7.67 -2.66
CA ASP A 67 6.62 8.79 -2.09
C ASP A 67 5.99 9.24 -0.74
N PRO A 68 6.77 9.48 0.32
CA PRO A 68 6.26 9.99 1.60
C PRO A 68 5.46 11.30 1.49
N GLY A 69 5.78 12.18 0.54
CA GLY A 69 5.01 13.38 0.25
C GLY A 69 3.60 13.07 -0.28
N THR A 70 3.40 11.92 -0.94
CA THR A 70 2.08 11.45 -1.35
C THR A 70 1.22 11.11 -0.14
N CYS A 71 1.79 10.52 0.91
CA CYS A 71 1.05 10.20 2.14
C CYS A 71 0.49 11.47 2.80
N ARG A 72 1.23 12.58 2.78
CA ARG A 72 0.75 13.88 3.29
C ARG A 72 -0.47 14.41 2.56
N GLN A 73 -0.56 14.12 1.26
CA GLN A 73 -1.65 14.55 0.40
C GLN A 73 -2.89 13.65 0.52
N CYS A 74 -2.83 12.59 1.34
CA CYS A 74 -3.92 11.65 1.56
C CYS A 74 -4.54 11.88 2.94
N PRO A 75 -5.52 12.80 3.09
CA PRO A 75 -6.07 13.18 4.39
C PRO A 75 -6.84 12.07 5.11
N LYS A 76 -7.33 11.07 4.35
CA LYS A 76 -8.08 9.91 4.88
C LYS A 76 -7.22 8.66 5.03
N LEU A 77 -5.90 8.77 4.86
CA LEU A 77 -5.02 7.62 4.90
C LEU A 77 -4.94 7.05 6.32
N GLU A 78 -5.55 5.87 6.49
CA GLU A 78 -5.55 5.13 7.74
C GLU A 78 -4.47 4.04 7.75
N TRP A 79 -4.12 3.49 6.58
CA TRP A 79 -3.22 2.36 6.50
C TRP A 79 -2.22 2.47 5.35
N LEU A 80 -0.93 2.32 5.65
CA LEU A 80 0.11 2.18 4.63
C LEU A 80 0.81 0.82 4.82
N GLN A 81 0.80 0.01 3.76
CA GLN A 81 1.54 -1.25 3.67
C GLN A 81 2.65 -1.14 2.64
N THR A 82 3.90 -1.23 3.08
CA THR A 82 5.08 -1.16 2.21
C THR A 82 5.75 -2.53 2.07
N TRP A 83 6.47 -2.72 0.95
CA TRP A 83 7.14 -3.97 0.59
C TRP A 83 8.67 -3.86 0.57
N SER A 84 9.21 -2.78 1.12
CA SER A 84 10.65 -2.55 1.26
C SER A 84 11.04 -2.26 2.71
N ALA A 85 12.29 -2.55 3.07
CA ALA A 85 12.84 -2.35 4.42
C ALA A 85 12.92 -0.89 4.87
N GLY A 86 12.90 0.07 3.94
CA GLY A 86 13.18 1.48 4.22
C GLY A 86 11.95 2.26 4.65
N VAL A 87 11.36 1.90 5.79
CA VAL A 87 10.13 2.54 6.29
C VAL A 87 10.38 3.78 7.14
N ASP A 88 11.63 4.05 7.52
CA ASP A 88 12.05 5.18 8.35
C ASP A 88 11.57 6.52 7.78
N LYS A 89 11.53 6.64 6.46
CA LYS A 89 11.04 7.82 5.74
C LYS A 89 9.55 8.13 6.01
N TYR A 90 8.74 7.11 6.32
CA TYR A 90 7.32 7.27 6.63
C TYR A 90 7.05 7.56 8.12
N GLN A 91 8.02 7.26 8.99
CA GLN A 91 7.92 7.52 10.44
C GLN A 91 8.21 8.98 10.81
N ARG A 92 8.73 9.77 9.87
CA ARG A 92 9.02 11.20 10.09
C ARG A 92 7.75 11.96 10.52
N PRO A 93 7.86 12.92 11.45
CA PRO A 93 6.73 13.76 11.86
C PRO A 93 6.01 14.39 10.67
N GLY A 94 4.68 14.31 10.68
CA GLY A 94 3.82 14.91 9.66
C GLY A 94 3.81 14.21 8.30
N ILE A 95 4.37 13.00 8.13
CA ILE A 95 4.21 12.20 6.91
C ILE A 95 2.92 11.36 6.94
N LEU A 96 2.71 10.66 8.06
CA LEU A 96 1.47 9.96 8.37
C LEU A 96 0.66 10.77 9.39
N GLN A 97 -0.66 10.75 9.25
CA GLN A 97 -1.58 11.44 10.17
C GLN A 97 -1.59 10.73 11.54
N SER A 98 -2.01 11.45 12.58
CA SER A 98 -2.14 10.87 13.93
C SER A 98 -3.24 9.80 13.92
N GLY A 99 -2.94 8.57 14.37
CA GLY A 99 -3.87 7.43 14.31
C GLY A 99 -3.76 6.56 13.05
N SER A 100 -2.92 6.92 12.07
CA SER A 100 -2.63 6.04 10.93
C SER A 100 -1.77 4.84 11.35
N MET A 101 -2.15 3.64 10.91
CA MET A 101 -1.39 2.42 11.13
C MET A 101 -0.36 2.22 10.01
N LEU A 102 0.92 2.12 10.36
CA LEU A 102 1.97 1.71 9.42
C LEU A 102 2.27 0.23 9.62
N ARG A 103 2.05 -0.58 8.57
CA ARG A 103 2.42 -1.99 8.59
C ARG A 103 3.49 -2.25 7.55
N VAL A 104 4.56 -2.92 7.96
CA VAL A 104 5.62 -3.34 7.05
C VAL A 104 5.53 -4.83 6.90
N GLU A 105 5.35 -5.29 5.67
CA GLU A 105 5.35 -6.71 5.36
C GLU A 105 6.41 -7.00 4.31
N PHE A 106 7.35 -7.88 4.64
CA PHE A 106 8.33 -8.38 3.68
C PHE A 106 7.78 -9.64 3.04
N THR A 107 6.99 -9.50 1.98
CA THR A 107 6.60 -10.65 1.17
C THR A 107 7.31 -10.55 -0.17
N LEU A 108 8.41 -11.30 -0.30
CA LEU A 108 9.15 -11.43 -1.56
C LEU A 108 8.22 -12.05 -2.61
N ILE A 109 7.72 -11.26 -3.58
CA ILE A 109 7.23 -11.86 -4.82
C ILE A 109 8.45 -12.47 -5.51
N GLY A 110 8.54 -13.79 -5.46
CA GLY A 110 9.41 -14.57 -6.33
C GLY A 110 10.84 -14.70 -5.82
N ARG A 111 11.04 -15.60 -4.84
CA ARG A 111 12.03 -16.69 -4.92
C ARG A 111 11.98 -17.52 -3.64
N ARG A 112 11.99 -18.85 -3.81
CA ARG A 112 12.28 -19.82 -2.74
C ARG A 112 13.64 -19.48 -2.14
N THR A 113 13.69 -18.78 -1.03
CA THR A 113 14.84 -18.75 -0.13
C THR A 113 14.32 -18.45 1.26
N GLY A 114 14.51 -19.41 2.17
CA GLY A 114 13.96 -19.42 3.52
C GLY A 114 14.52 -18.32 4.42
N MET A 115 14.00 -17.10 4.25
CA MET A 115 14.25 -15.99 5.17
C MET A 115 12.90 -15.55 5.75
N GLN A 116 12.72 -15.80 7.06
CA GLN A 116 11.50 -15.46 7.79
C GLN A 116 11.23 -13.95 7.69
N ALA A 117 10.07 -13.61 7.13
CA ALA A 117 9.53 -12.26 7.17
C ALA A 117 9.31 -11.85 8.64
N ARG A 118 10.12 -10.92 9.16
CA ARG A 118 9.85 -10.27 10.44
C ARG A 118 8.75 -9.24 10.24
N ARG A 119 7.58 -9.47 10.85
CA ARG A 119 6.47 -8.52 10.90
C ARG A 119 6.85 -7.36 11.82
N GLY A 120 7.02 -6.17 11.26
CA GLY A 120 7.14 -4.92 12.02
C GLY A 120 5.85 -4.12 11.87
N SER A 121 5.17 -3.87 13.00
CA SER A 121 4.01 -2.97 13.03
C SER A 121 4.39 -1.77 13.88
N ALA A 122 4.27 -0.56 13.33
CA ALA A 122 4.45 0.68 14.08
C ALA A 122 3.11 1.41 14.08
N VAL A 123 2.53 1.58 15.27
CA VAL A 123 1.32 2.38 15.47
C VAL A 123 1.78 3.75 15.99
N ARG A 124 1.26 4.82 15.39
CA ARG A 124 1.56 6.19 15.83
C ARG A 124 0.36 6.79 16.55
#